data_AF-A0A959VVX7-F1
#
_entry.id   AF-A0A959VVX7-F1
#
_cell.length_a   1.000
_cell.length_b   1.000
_cell.length_c   1.000
_cell.angle_alpha   90.00
_cell.angle_beta   90.00
_cell.angle_gamma   90.00
#
_symmetry.space_group_name_H-M   'P 1'
#
loop_
_entity.id
_entity.type
_entity.pdbx_description
1 polymer ?
#
loop_
_entity_poly.entity_id
_entity_poly.type
_entity_poly.pdbx_seq_one_letter_code
_entity_poly.pdbx_strand_id
1 'polypeptide(L)' 'IELDEPAASDPELAKKLEEVCTVGIFKATENGTEIVAGQLDECVLCYLCTEAAPEGSLRIIKKYED' A
#
# COMPACT_ATOMS: atom_id res chain seq x y z
N ILE A 1 0.39 4.23 -6.56
CA ILE A 1 0.49 4.29 -5.08
C ILE A 1 1.89 4.73 -4.74
N GLU A 2 2.02 5.66 -3.80
CA GLU A 2 3.27 6.08 -3.20
C GLU A 2 3.26 5.71 -1.72
N LEU A 3 4.41 5.28 -1.22
CA LEU A 3 4.65 4.91 0.17
C LEU A 3 6.01 5.49 0.58
N ASP A 4 6.02 6.33 1.62
CA ASP A 4 7.23 6.99 2.10
C ASP A 4 8.21 5.97 2.70
N GLU A 5 9.51 6.23 2.57
CA GLU A 5 10.57 5.26 2.91
C GLU A 5 10.53 4.74 4.37
N PRO A 6 10.25 5.56 5.40
CA PRO A 6 10.10 5.05 6.77
C PRO A 6 8.94 4.07 6.91
N ALA A 7 7.84 4.26 6.17
CA ALA A 7 6.68 3.38 6.18
C ALA A 7 6.90 2.14 5.29
N ALA A 8 7.58 2.31 4.16
CA ALA A 8 7.94 1.21 3.27
C ALA A 8 8.87 0.20 3.95
N SER A 9 9.72 0.64 4.87
CA SER A 9 10.69 -0.21 5.58
C SER A 9 10.17 -0.78 6.92
N ASP A 10 8.89 -0.58 7.27
CA ASP A 10 8.28 -1.10 8.51
C ASP A 10 7.62 -2.48 8.26
N PRO A 11 8.15 -3.59 8.82
CA PRO A 11 7.61 -4.93 8.61
C PRO A 11 6.23 -5.16 9.26
N GLU A 12 5.91 -4.44 10.34
CA GLU A 12 4.60 -4.56 10.99
C GLU A 12 3.54 -3.82 10.19
N LEU A 13 3.88 -2.64 9.66
CA LEU A 13 3.01 -1.95 8.71
C LEU A 13 2.82 -2.77 7.44
N ALA A 14 3.87 -3.43 6.94
CA ALA A 14 3.78 -4.26 5.73
C ALA A 14 2.75 -5.40 5.87
N LYS A 15 2.75 -6.11 7.01
CA LYS A 15 1.74 -7.14 7.30
C LYS A 15 0.33 -6.56 7.33
N LYS A 16 0.16 -5.39 7.95
CA LYS A 16 -1.14 -4.71 8.01
C LYS A 16 -1.62 -4.29 6.62
N LEU A 17 -0.73 -3.76 5.78
CA LEU A 17 -1.04 -3.36 4.40
C LEU A 17 -1.40 -4.57 3.52
N GLU A 18 -0.69 -5.68 3.67
CA GLU A 18 -0.98 -6.95 2.99
C GLU A 18 -2.35 -7.51 3.42
N GLU A 19 -2.69 -7.45 4.72
CA GLU A 19 -3.97 -7.92 5.26
C GLU A 19 -5.16 -7.11 4.72
N VAL A 20 -5.07 -5.77 4.71
CA VAL A 20 -6.20 -4.92 4.32
C VAL A 20 -6.40 -4.82 2.82
N CYS A 21 -5.37 -5.09 2.01
CA CYS A 21 -5.45 -4.99 0.56
C CYS A 21 -5.89 -6.30 -0.07
N THR A 22 -7.20 -6.45 -0.24
CA THR A 22 -7.84 -7.65 -0.80
C THR A 22 -7.45 -7.99 -2.24
N VAL A 23 -6.76 -7.07 -2.94
CA VAL A 23 -6.30 -7.23 -4.32
C VAL A 23 -4.78 -7.43 -4.41
N GLY A 24 -4.06 -7.53 -3.28
CA GLY A 24 -2.66 -7.95 -3.27
C GLY A 24 -1.65 -6.93 -3.80
N ILE A 25 -1.95 -5.63 -3.69
CA ILE A 25 -0.99 -4.57 -4.07
C ILE A 25 0.22 -4.55 -3.15
N PHE A 26 0.03 -4.86 -1.87
CA PHE A 26 1.09 -4.86 -0.87
C PHE A 26 1.41 -6.29 -0.51
N LYS A 27 2.71 -6.59 -0.50
CA LYS A 27 3.24 -7.88 -0.05
C LYS A 27 4.20 -7.63 1.11
N ALA A 28 4.00 -8.32 2.22
CA ALA A 28 4.85 -8.17 3.37
C ALA A 28 6.16 -8.94 3.19
N THR A 29 7.26 -8.31 3.59
CA THR A 29 8.59 -8.92 3.63
C THR A 29 9.22 -8.68 5.01
N GLU A 30 10.32 -9.37 5.28
CA GLU A 30 11.11 -9.12 6.49
C GLU A 30 11.69 -7.69 6.57
N ASN A 31 11.78 -6.99 5.44
CA ASN A 31 12.34 -5.64 5.33
C ASN A 31 11.28 -4.55 5.13
N GLY A 32 9.99 -4.90 5.21
CA GLY A 32 8.88 -3.98 4.95
C GLY A 32 8.03 -4.36 3.74
N THR A 33 7.48 -3.37 3.05
CA THR A 33 6.44 -3.53 2.04
C THR A 33 7.01 -3.58 0.62
N GLU A 34 6.74 -4.67 -0.09
CA GLU A 34 6.91 -4.76 -1.54
C GLU A 34 5.61 -4.30 -2.24
N ILE A 35 5.70 -3.34 -3.16
CA ILE A 35 4.56 -2.95 -4.01
C ILE A 35 4.52 -3.87 -5.23
N VAL A 36 3.47 -4.68 -5.33
CA VAL A 36 3.22 -5.61 -6.44
C VAL A 36 2.65 -4.82 -7.61
N ALA A 37 3.53 -4.29 -8.47
CA ALA A 37 3.15 -3.39 -9.57
C ALA A 37 2.05 -3.96 -10.50
N GLY A 38 2.02 -5.29 -10.71
CA GLY A 38 1.00 -5.96 -11.52
C GLY A 38 -0.42 -5.92 -10.95
N GLN A 39 -0.57 -5.63 -9.65
CA GLN A 39 -1.88 -5.52 -8.98
C GLN A 39 -2.36 -4.08 -8.85
N LEU A 40 -1.59 -3.08 -9.32
CA LEU A 40 -1.96 -1.67 -9.16
C LEU A 40 -3.27 -1.30 -9.87
N ASP A 41 -3.55 -1.93 -11.02
CA ASP A 41 -4.78 -1.69 -11.80
C ASP A 41 -6.01 -2.39 -11.19
N GLU A 42 -5.80 -3.37 -10.30
CA GLU A 42 -6.87 -4.04 -9.56
C GLU A 42 -7.33 -3.22 -8.33
N CYS A 43 -6.72 -2.06 -8.08
CA CYS A 43 -7.10 -1.20 -6.96
C CYS A 43 -8.56 -0.74 -7.06
N VAL A 44 -9.39 -1.15 -6.10
CA VAL A 44 -10.81 -0.78 -6.03
C VAL A 44 -11.10 0.52 -5.27
N LEU A 45 -10.06 1.31 -4.93
CA LEU A 45 -10.19 2.58 -4.20
C LEU A 45 -10.97 2.45 -2.87
N CYS A 46 -10.72 1.39 -2.10
CA CYS A 46 -11.38 1.19 -0.79
C CYS A 46 -10.81 2.06 0.35
N TYR A 47 -9.64 2.67 0.15
CA TYR A 47 -8.91 3.51 1.12
C TYR A 47 -8.49 2.83 2.44
N LEU A 48 -8.68 1.51 2.60
CA LEU A 48 -8.24 0.81 3.81
C LEU A 48 -6.72 0.86 4.03
N CYS A 49 -5.93 0.89 2.96
CA CYS A 49 -4.46 1.04 3.07
C CYS A 49 -4.05 2.42 3.60
N THR A 50 -4.79 3.49 3.25
CA THR A 50 -4.54 4.83 3.80
C THR A 50 -4.94 4.95 5.26
N GLU A 51 -5.97 4.22 5.70
CA GLU A 51 -6.35 4.14 7.13
C GLU A 51 -5.37 3.28 7.94
N ALA A 52 -4.79 2.27 7.29
CA ALA A 52 -3.83 1.37 7.92
C ALA A 52 -2.47 2.04 8.17
N ALA A 53 -2.05 2.92 7.25
CA ALA A 53 -0.77 3.60 7.28
C ALA A 53 -0.80 4.87 8.15
N PRO A 54 0.36 5.31 8.70
CA PRO A 54 0.49 6.62 9.31
C PRO A 54 0.04 7.74 8.37
N GLU A 55 -0.56 8.79 8.93
CA GLU A 55 -1.06 9.92 8.15
C GLU A 55 0.02 10.50 7.24
N GLY A 56 -0.31 10.70 5.96
CA GLY A 56 0.58 11.27 4.95
C GLY A 56 1.60 10.30 4.34
N SER A 57 1.85 9.14 4.96
CA SER A 57 2.88 8.19 4.52
C SER A 57 2.50 7.33 3.32
N LEU A 58 1.20 7.20 3.01
CA LEU A 58 0.69 6.43 1.88
C LEU A 58 -0.27 7.29 1.06
N ARG A 59 -0.08 7.32 -0.26
CA ARG A 59 -0.96 8.02 -1.20
C ARG A 59 -1.40 7.13 -2.35
N ILE A 60 -2.70 7.13 -2.63
CA ILE A 60 -3.24 6.51 -3.83
C ILE A 60 -3.18 7.54 -4.96
N ILE A 61 -2.29 7.32 -5.93
CA ILE A 61 -2.24 8.10 -7.17
C ILE A 61 -3.17 7.45 -8.18
N LYS A 62 -4.21 8.19 -8.58
CA LYS A 62 -5.09 7.79 -9.67
C LYS A 62 -4.46 8.27 -10.97
N LYS A 63 -4.06 7.32 -11.83
CA LYS A 63 -3.39 7.64 -13.11
C LYS A 63 -4.35 8.17 -14.17
N TYR A 64 -5.66 7.95 -13.99
CA TYR A 64 -6.71 8.35 -14.91
C TYR A 64 -7.85 8.97 -14.10
N GLU A 65 -7.78 10.28 -13.89
CA GLU A 65 -8.90 11.11 -13.47
C GLU A 65 -8.94 12.31 -14.42
N ASP A 66 -10.11 12.58 -15.00
CA ASP A 66 -10.45 13.88 -15.59
C ASP A 66 -10.88 14.85 -14.48
#